data_AF-A0A536W3F2-F1
#
_entry.id   AF-A0A536W3F2-F1
#
_cell.length_a   1.000
_cell.length_b   1.000
_cell.length_c   1.000
_cell.angle_alpha   90.00
_cell.angle_beta   90.00
_cell.angle_gamma   90.00
#
_symmetry.space_group_name_H-M   'P 1'
#
loop_
_entity.id
_entity.type
_entity.pdbx_description
1 polymer ?
#
loop_
_entity_poly.entity_id
_entity_poly.type
_entity_poly.pdbx_seq_one_letter_code
_entity_poly.pdbx_strand_id
1 'polypeptide(L)'
;PPFQDIARLKQEKRFKLAEMTDIGTQYLGFDKGRAELEFSDVKGRNPFKDLRVRRAVYQAIDIDAIVSKVLRGQATATGSHFSRLVDGSVAELDRRLPYDPKAARALLKEAGYPDGFSVTLDCVNASFRAAVCQAIIGMLAQVGIRATFQPWPTATFFPKLTQATSSFFEFGWSPLTDAWPSLYAIVHSHGADGAGTFNGGRYSNPRLDQIIDAIRVEPDIARRRALVGDALRIMHSDLPLIPLYRRTLTWVMRPDISVAQWPNDVLELRFVQIGNGQL
;
A
#
# COMPACT_ATOMS: atom_id res chain seq x y z
N PRO A 1 -4.06 -19.77 -1.51
CA PRO A 1 -5.07 -20.28 -2.49
C PRO A 1 -5.77 -19.09 -3.16
N PRO A 2 -6.40 -19.25 -4.35
CA PRO A 2 -7.28 -18.24 -4.91
C PRO A 2 -8.40 -17.88 -3.92
N PHE A 3 -8.75 -16.59 -3.80
CA PHE A 3 -9.71 -16.14 -2.78
C PHE A 3 -11.10 -16.77 -2.91
N GLN A 4 -11.53 -17.11 -4.14
CA GLN A 4 -12.81 -17.79 -4.38
C GLN A 4 -12.87 -19.20 -3.80
N ASP A 5 -11.73 -19.86 -3.60
CA ASP A 5 -11.67 -21.24 -3.14
C ASP A 5 -11.63 -21.37 -1.61
N ILE A 6 -11.31 -20.29 -0.88
CA ILE A 6 -11.05 -20.36 0.57
C ILE A 6 -12.26 -20.87 1.35
N ALA A 7 -13.47 -20.42 1.01
CA ALA A 7 -14.70 -20.88 1.68
C ALA A 7 -14.93 -22.39 1.49
N ARG A 8 -14.69 -22.90 0.28
CA ARG A 8 -14.78 -24.34 -0.02
C ARG A 8 -13.69 -25.12 0.73
N LEU A 9 -12.44 -24.65 0.69
CA LEU A 9 -11.31 -25.32 1.34
C LEU A 9 -11.46 -25.39 2.86
N LYS A 10 -12.08 -24.38 3.49
CA LYS A 10 -12.43 -24.40 4.92
C LYS A 10 -13.40 -25.53 5.31
N GLN A 11 -14.25 -25.96 4.38
CA GLN A 11 -15.24 -27.02 4.62
C GLN A 11 -14.67 -28.42 4.35
N GLU A 12 -13.53 -28.52 3.66
CA GLU A 12 -12.90 -29.79 3.31
C GLU A 12 -12.09 -30.35 4.49
N LYS A 13 -12.60 -31.41 5.14
CA LYS A 13 -11.96 -32.09 6.28
C LYS A 13 -10.55 -32.64 6.01
N ARG A 14 -10.16 -32.79 4.73
CA ARG A 14 -8.83 -33.26 4.31
C ARG A 14 -7.75 -32.18 4.37
N PHE A 15 -8.10 -30.94 4.70
CA PHE A 15 -7.17 -29.83 4.84
C PHE A 15 -7.31 -29.16 6.20
N LYS A 16 -6.24 -28.54 6.66
CA LYS A 16 -6.25 -27.53 7.70
C LYS A 16 -5.77 -26.20 7.14
N LEU A 17 -6.26 -25.11 7.72
CA LEU A 17 -5.94 -23.75 7.30
C LEU A 17 -5.28 -22.99 8.45
N ALA A 18 -4.27 -22.20 8.13
CA ALA A 18 -3.71 -21.18 9.00
C ALA A 18 -3.96 -19.81 8.35
N GLU A 19 -4.49 -18.87 9.14
CA GLU A 19 -4.81 -17.53 8.68
C GLU A 19 -4.18 -16.50 9.59
N MET A 20 -3.52 -15.50 8.99
CA MET A 20 -3.01 -14.34 9.71
C MET A 20 -3.01 -13.10 8.82
N THR A 21 -2.96 -11.92 9.40
CA THR A 21 -2.83 -10.68 8.63
C THR A 21 -1.39 -10.51 8.14
N ASP A 22 -1.23 -10.20 6.86
CA ASP A 22 0.02 -9.84 6.20
C ASP A 22 0.63 -8.60 6.89
N ILE A 23 1.94 -8.62 7.14
CA ILE A 23 2.68 -7.45 7.62
C ILE A 23 2.72 -6.36 6.54
N GLY A 24 2.65 -6.78 5.27
CA GLY A 24 2.68 -5.92 4.10
C GLY A 24 1.37 -5.17 3.87
N THR A 25 1.52 -3.97 3.31
CA THR A 25 0.41 -3.06 3.03
C THR A 25 0.38 -2.76 1.54
N GLN A 26 -0.80 -2.92 0.92
CA GLN A 26 -1.06 -2.41 -0.43
C GLN A 26 -1.40 -0.93 -0.34
N TYR A 27 -0.96 -0.14 -1.31
CA TYR A 27 -1.14 1.30 -1.33
C TYR A 27 -1.19 1.85 -2.76
N LEU A 28 -1.72 3.07 -2.87
CA LEU A 28 -1.57 3.89 -4.07
C LEU A 28 -0.41 4.86 -3.89
N GLY A 29 0.37 5.07 -4.94
CA GLY A 29 1.43 6.07 -5.00
C GLY A 29 1.24 7.03 -6.16
N PHE A 30 1.83 8.22 -6.02
CA PHE A 30 1.65 9.33 -6.95
C PHE A 30 2.99 9.92 -7.36
N ASP A 31 3.13 10.21 -8.64
CA ASP A 31 4.21 11.04 -9.14
C ASP A 31 4.06 12.48 -8.64
N LYS A 32 5.03 12.91 -7.85
CA LYS A 32 5.22 14.28 -7.35
C LYS A 32 6.56 14.85 -7.81
N GLY A 33 7.32 14.11 -8.61
CA GLY A 33 8.59 14.58 -9.16
C GLY A 33 8.34 15.48 -10.37
N ARG A 34 7.65 14.97 -11.39
CA ARG A 34 7.48 15.69 -12.66
C ARG A 34 6.57 16.91 -12.50
N ALA A 35 6.87 17.97 -13.26
CA ALA A 35 6.05 19.18 -13.31
C ALA A 35 4.70 18.96 -14.02
N GLU A 36 4.67 18.01 -14.95
CA GLU A 36 3.51 17.59 -15.73
C GLU A 36 3.46 16.05 -15.78
N LEU A 37 2.27 15.47 -15.79
CA LEU A 37 2.09 14.01 -15.92
C LEU A 37 2.09 13.60 -17.39
N GLU A 38 2.88 12.57 -17.73
CA GLU A 38 3.12 12.10 -19.11
C GLU A 38 1.86 11.55 -19.82
N PHE A 39 0.86 11.10 -19.06
CA PHE A 39 -0.37 10.48 -19.57
C PHE A 39 -1.62 11.09 -18.92
N SER A 40 -1.67 12.42 -18.87
CA SER A 40 -2.83 13.20 -18.40
C SER A 40 -3.27 14.23 -19.44
N ASP A 41 -4.56 14.55 -19.42
CA ASP A 41 -5.16 15.66 -20.16
C ASP A 41 -4.84 17.04 -19.53
N VAL A 42 -4.32 17.07 -18.30
CA VAL A 42 -3.83 18.29 -17.65
C VAL A 42 -2.43 18.64 -18.17
N LYS A 43 -2.30 19.79 -18.84
CA LYS A 43 -1.04 20.30 -19.39
C LYS A 43 -0.44 21.40 -18.54
N GLY A 44 0.89 21.43 -18.46
CA GLY A 44 1.70 22.37 -17.67
C GLY A 44 1.60 22.20 -16.16
N ARG A 45 0.90 21.18 -15.66
CA ARG A 45 0.66 20.98 -14.22
C ARG A 45 0.55 19.50 -13.86
N ASN A 46 0.97 19.16 -12.66
CA ASN A 46 0.81 17.83 -12.07
C ASN A 46 -0.25 17.89 -10.95
N PRO A 47 -1.45 17.31 -11.15
CA PRO A 47 -2.51 17.29 -10.13
C PRO A 47 -2.06 16.68 -8.80
N PHE A 48 -1.20 15.66 -8.82
CA PHE A 48 -0.80 14.95 -7.60
C PHE A 48 0.19 15.71 -6.73
N LYS A 49 0.76 16.84 -7.18
CA LYS A 49 1.50 17.74 -6.30
C LYS A 49 0.58 18.43 -5.27
N ASP A 50 -0.70 18.61 -5.59
CA ASP A 50 -1.69 19.20 -4.68
C ASP A 50 -2.22 18.17 -3.67
N LEU A 51 -2.09 18.46 -2.37
CA LEU A 51 -2.60 17.58 -1.30
C LEU A 51 -4.11 17.36 -1.39
N ARG A 52 -4.88 18.35 -1.85
CA ARG A 52 -6.33 18.23 -1.99
C ARG A 52 -6.72 17.17 -3.01
N VAL A 53 -5.95 17.04 -4.09
CA VAL A 53 -6.15 15.98 -5.10
C VAL A 53 -5.85 14.60 -4.49
N ARG A 54 -4.76 14.45 -3.73
CA ARG A 54 -4.43 13.19 -3.06
C ARG A 54 -5.49 12.81 -2.01
N ARG A 55 -5.99 13.78 -1.24
CA ARG A 55 -7.09 13.57 -0.30
C ARG A 55 -8.40 13.23 -1.01
N ALA A 56 -8.69 13.83 -2.17
CA ALA A 56 -9.83 13.47 -2.98
C ALA A 56 -9.75 12.02 -3.47
N VAL A 57 -8.57 11.57 -3.95
CA VAL A 57 -8.34 10.16 -4.30
C VAL A 57 -8.58 9.25 -3.10
N TYR A 58 -8.11 9.63 -1.90
CA TYR A 58 -8.34 8.84 -0.68
C TYR A 58 -9.84 8.66 -0.42
N GLN A 59 -10.59 9.76 -0.36
CA GLN A 59 -12.00 9.75 0.01
C GLN A 59 -12.91 9.22 -1.10
N ALA A 60 -12.42 9.15 -2.35
CA ALA A 60 -13.15 8.53 -3.44
C ALA A 60 -13.17 7.00 -3.38
N ILE A 61 -12.31 6.36 -2.56
CA ILE A 61 -12.16 4.90 -2.55
C ILE A 61 -12.92 4.30 -1.37
N ASP A 62 -13.99 3.56 -1.66
CA ASP A 62 -14.67 2.70 -0.70
C ASP A 62 -13.87 1.39 -0.55
N ILE A 63 -12.91 1.42 0.36
CA ILE A 63 -12.02 0.28 0.55
C ILE A 63 -12.73 -0.92 1.20
N ASP A 64 -13.78 -0.68 1.99
CA ASP A 64 -14.53 -1.74 2.67
C ASP A 64 -15.42 -2.48 1.66
N ALA A 65 -15.98 -1.77 0.67
CA ALA A 65 -16.63 -2.39 -0.48
C ALA A 65 -15.64 -3.23 -1.30
N ILE A 66 -14.42 -2.75 -1.54
CA ILE A 66 -13.38 -3.53 -2.22
C ILE A 66 -13.03 -4.79 -1.41
N VAL A 67 -12.79 -4.66 -0.11
CA VAL A 67 -12.47 -5.80 0.76
C VAL A 67 -13.58 -6.85 0.75
N SER A 68 -14.83 -6.43 0.90
CA SER A 68 -15.97 -7.35 0.98
C SER A 68 -16.34 -7.98 -0.37
N LYS A 69 -16.37 -7.20 -1.47
CA LYS A 69 -16.89 -7.64 -2.77
C LYS A 69 -15.81 -8.18 -3.71
N VAL A 70 -14.66 -7.52 -3.74
CA VAL A 70 -13.56 -7.88 -4.66
C VAL A 70 -12.63 -8.90 -4.00
N LEU A 71 -12.22 -8.63 -2.75
CA LEU A 71 -11.29 -9.48 -2.02
C LEU A 71 -11.98 -10.57 -1.18
N ARG A 72 -13.32 -10.61 -1.16
CA ARG A 72 -14.13 -11.65 -0.48
C ARG A 72 -13.77 -11.79 1.01
N GLY A 73 -13.48 -10.67 1.67
CA GLY A 73 -13.07 -10.64 3.07
C GLY A 73 -11.63 -11.12 3.35
N GLN A 74 -10.82 -11.37 2.32
CA GLN A 74 -9.44 -11.86 2.45
C GLN A 74 -8.41 -10.73 2.62
N ALA A 75 -8.84 -9.66 3.26
CA ALA A 75 -8.03 -8.50 3.58
C ALA A 75 -8.69 -7.69 4.70
N THR A 76 -7.92 -6.79 5.29
CA THR A 76 -8.39 -5.80 6.26
C THR A 76 -8.00 -4.42 5.75
N ALA A 77 -8.98 -3.51 5.67
CA ALA A 77 -8.73 -2.11 5.33
C ALA A 77 -7.82 -1.45 6.38
N THR A 78 -6.97 -0.52 5.97
CA THR A 78 -6.05 0.17 6.89
C THR A 78 -5.80 1.61 6.50
N GLY A 79 -5.66 2.50 7.47
CA GLY A 79 -5.16 3.87 7.30
C GLY A 79 -3.67 4.04 7.57
N SER A 80 -2.98 2.98 8.03
CA SER A 80 -1.57 2.99 8.38
C SER A 80 -0.72 2.36 7.27
N HIS A 81 0.47 2.89 7.03
CA HIS A 81 1.44 2.30 6.11
C HIS A 81 2.13 1.06 6.68
N PHE A 82 2.30 0.99 8.00
CA PHE A 82 2.95 -0.13 8.67
C PHE A 82 1.99 -0.85 9.61
N SER A 83 2.12 -2.18 9.63
CA SER A 83 1.40 -3.05 10.54
C SER A 83 1.80 -2.78 12.00
N ARG A 84 0.94 -3.15 12.94
CA ARG A 84 1.26 -3.13 14.39
C ARG A 84 2.44 -4.03 14.77
N LEU A 85 2.83 -4.93 13.87
CA LEU A 85 4.02 -5.78 14.01
C LEU A 85 5.34 -5.05 13.72
N VAL A 86 5.27 -3.82 13.19
CA VAL A 86 6.45 -2.97 12.96
C VAL A 86 6.67 -2.10 14.19
N ASP A 87 7.92 -2.07 14.68
CA ASP A 87 8.31 -1.31 15.85
C ASP A 87 8.12 0.20 15.64
N GLY A 88 7.52 0.89 16.61
CA GLY A 88 7.17 2.31 16.49
C GLY A 88 5.91 2.60 15.67
N SER A 89 5.16 1.57 15.26
CA SER A 89 3.84 1.74 14.65
C SER A 89 2.86 2.48 15.58
N VAL A 90 1.91 3.17 14.95
CA VAL A 90 1.01 4.11 15.62
C VAL A 90 -0.43 3.67 15.38
N ALA A 91 -1.10 3.16 16.43
CA ALA A 91 -2.40 2.51 16.31
C ALA A 91 -3.50 3.47 15.84
N GLU A 92 -3.46 4.74 16.24
CA GLU A 92 -4.46 5.74 15.84
C GLU A 92 -4.47 6.02 14.33
N LEU A 93 -3.33 5.84 13.65
CA LEU A 93 -3.22 6.09 12.21
C LEU A 93 -3.89 5.00 11.37
N ASP A 94 -4.27 3.87 11.97
CA ASP A 94 -5.00 2.81 11.27
C ASP A 94 -6.42 3.24 10.88
N ARG A 95 -6.94 4.30 11.51
CA ARG A 95 -8.21 4.93 11.12
C ARG A 95 -8.05 5.64 9.79
N ARG A 96 -8.83 5.20 8.80
CA ARG A 96 -8.88 5.81 7.47
C ARG A 96 -9.67 7.13 7.46
N LEU A 97 -9.37 7.98 6.48
CA LEU A 97 -10.33 9.01 6.07
C LEU A 97 -11.61 8.32 5.56
N PRO A 98 -12.80 8.89 5.84
CA PRO A 98 -14.05 8.29 5.41
C PRO A 98 -14.16 8.27 3.89
N TYR A 99 -14.83 7.25 3.35
CA TYR A 99 -15.31 7.26 1.97
C TYR A 99 -16.38 8.36 1.83
N ASP A 100 -16.05 9.40 1.07
CA ASP A 100 -16.91 10.55 0.83
C ASP A 100 -16.67 11.11 -0.59
N PRO A 101 -17.38 10.57 -1.59
CA PRO A 101 -17.30 11.07 -2.97
C PRO A 101 -17.71 12.53 -3.12
N LYS A 102 -18.57 13.06 -2.22
CA LYS A 102 -19.01 14.45 -2.26
C LYS A 102 -17.88 15.38 -1.82
N ALA A 103 -17.20 15.06 -0.73
CA ALA A 103 -16.01 15.78 -0.29
C ALA A 103 -14.87 15.66 -1.31
N ALA A 104 -14.68 14.49 -1.92
CA ALA A 104 -13.68 14.29 -2.97
C ALA A 104 -13.91 15.23 -4.17
N ARG A 105 -15.14 15.35 -4.68
CA ARG A 105 -15.49 16.31 -5.75
C ARG A 105 -15.26 17.76 -5.35
N ALA A 106 -15.59 18.12 -4.10
CA ALA A 106 -15.34 19.47 -3.59
C ALA A 106 -13.84 19.82 -3.57
N LEU A 107 -13.00 18.90 -3.07
CA LEU A 107 -11.55 19.05 -3.05
C LEU A 107 -10.95 19.16 -4.45
N LEU A 108 -11.45 18.40 -5.43
CA LEU A 108 -11.02 18.51 -6.83
C LEU A 108 -11.36 19.88 -7.42
N LYS A 109 -12.58 20.37 -7.18
CA LYS A 109 -12.99 21.72 -7.58
C LYS A 109 -12.10 22.79 -6.96
N GLU A 110 -11.85 22.74 -5.65
CA GLU A 110 -10.95 23.67 -4.95
C GLU A 110 -9.51 23.62 -5.48
N ALA A 111 -9.05 22.45 -5.91
CA ALA A 111 -7.73 22.25 -6.52
C ALA A 111 -7.63 22.78 -7.96
N GLY A 112 -8.75 23.19 -8.56
CA GLY A 112 -8.84 23.70 -9.94
C GLY A 112 -9.17 22.64 -10.97
N TYR A 113 -9.76 21.51 -10.56
CA TYR A 113 -10.18 20.40 -11.42
C TYR A 113 -11.70 20.13 -11.30
N PRO A 114 -12.57 21.11 -11.59
CA PRO A 114 -14.03 20.95 -11.44
C PRO A 114 -14.61 19.82 -12.31
N ASP A 115 -14.02 19.58 -13.49
CA ASP A 115 -14.40 18.53 -14.43
C ASP A 115 -13.50 17.28 -14.32
N GLY A 116 -12.67 17.23 -13.28
CA GLY A 116 -11.67 16.21 -13.06
C GLY A 116 -10.56 16.20 -14.12
N PHE A 117 -9.93 15.04 -14.31
CA PHE A 117 -8.80 14.85 -15.24
C PHE A 117 -8.61 13.36 -15.56
N SER A 118 -7.85 13.06 -16.62
CA SER A 118 -7.42 11.71 -16.96
C SER A 118 -6.01 11.39 -16.42
N VAL A 119 -5.78 10.12 -16.11
CA VAL A 119 -4.47 9.62 -15.66
C VAL A 119 -4.34 8.13 -15.96
N THR A 120 -3.12 7.62 -16.12
CA THR A 120 -2.88 6.17 -16.19
C THR A 120 -2.60 5.62 -14.79
N LEU A 121 -3.34 4.58 -14.39
CA LEU A 121 -3.08 3.79 -13.18
C LEU A 121 -2.31 2.51 -13.55
N ASP A 122 -1.01 2.51 -13.25
CA ASP A 122 -0.16 1.33 -13.41
C ASP A 122 -0.41 0.33 -12.27
N CYS A 123 -0.70 -0.93 -12.60
CA CYS A 123 -0.94 -1.99 -11.63
C CYS A 123 -0.12 -3.23 -11.94
N VAL A 124 0.32 -3.94 -10.91
CA VAL A 124 0.93 -5.26 -11.08
C VAL A 124 -0.14 -6.25 -11.57
N ASN A 125 0.15 -6.98 -12.64
CA ASN A 125 -0.74 -7.95 -13.27
C ASN A 125 -0.81 -9.26 -12.47
N ALA A 126 -1.39 -9.18 -11.27
CA ALA A 126 -1.83 -10.31 -10.47
C ALA A 126 -3.35 -10.24 -10.33
N SER A 127 -4.04 -11.39 -10.43
CA SER A 127 -5.51 -11.43 -10.57
C SER A 127 -6.27 -10.59 -9.53
N PHE A 128 -5.92 -10.73 -8.25
CA PHE A 128 -6.59 -9.96 -7.19
C PHE A 128 -6.26 -8.46 -7.26
N ARG A 129 -5.04 -8.08 -7.66
CA ARG A 129 -4.61 -6.68 -7.76
C ARG A 129 -5.27 -5.99 -8.94
N ALA A 130 -5.33 -6.66 -10.09
CA ALA A 130 -6.02 -6.16 -11.27
C ALA A 130 -7.51 -5.86 -10.97
N ALA A 131 -8.20 -6.77 -10.28
CA ALA A 131 -9.59 -6.57 -9.88
C ALA A 131 -9.77 -5.38 -8.91
N VAL A 132 -8.84 -5.21 -7.95
CA VAL A 132 -8.82 -4.05 -7.05
C VAL A 132 -8.62 -2.75 -7.83
N CYS A 133 -7.64 -2.71 -8.73
CA CYS A 133 -7.38 -1.52 -9.55
C CYS A 133 -8.58 -1.13 -10.41
N GLN A 134 -9.26 -2.10 -11.03
CA GLN A 134 -10.47 -1.85 -11.81
C GLN A 134 -11.61 -1.28 -10.93
N ALA A 135 -11.78 -1.79 -9.71
CA ALA A 135 -12.74 -1.23 -8.76
C ALA A 135 -12.39 0.21 -8.37
N ILE A 136 -11.11 0.49 -8.08
CA ILE A 136 -10.61 1.84 -7.80
C ILE A 136 -10.88 2.77 -8.97
N ILE A 137 -10.61 2.36 -10.21
CA ILE A 137 -10.91 3.15 -11.41
C ILE A 137 -12.39 3.49 -11.51
N GLY A 138 -13.28 2.53 -11.27
CA GLY A 138 -14.72 2.76 -11.25
C GLY A 138 -15.15 3.76 -10.18
N MET A 139 -14.53 3.72 -9.00
CA MET A 139 -14.79 4.67 -7.91
C MET A 139 -14.24 6.08 -8.21
N LEU A 140 -13.05 6.17 -8.78
CA LEU A 140 -12.42 7.43 -9.19
C LEU A 140 -13.21 8.14 -10.30
N ALA A 141 -13.80 7.37 -11.23
CA ALA A 141 -14.65 7.93 -12.28
C ALA A 141 -15.87 8.68 -11.71
N GLN A 142 -16.44 8.23 -10.57
CA GLN A 142 -17.59 8.88 -9.92
C GLN A 142 -17.28 10.28 -9.34
N VAL A 143 -16.00 10.61 -9.20
CA VAL A 143 -15.54 11.92 -8.74
C VAL A 143 -14.86 12.73 -9.85
N GLY A 144 -14.85 12.22 -11.08
CA GLY A 144 -14.29 12.90 -12.26
C GLY A 144 -12.85 12.51 -12.61
N ILE A 145 -12.20 11.63 -11.85
CA ILE A 145 -10.84 11.15 -12.16
C ILE A 145 -10.96 9.94 -13.12
N ARG A 146 -10.65 10.16 -14.39
CA ARG A 146 -10.74 9.15 -15.46
C ARG A 146 -9.43 8.37 -15.55
N ALA A 147 -9.30 7.37 -14.70
CA ALA A 147 -8.09 6.54 -14.66
C ALA A 147 -8.13 5.41 -15.72
N THR A 148 -7.07 5.28 -16.52
CA THR A 148 -6.89 4.17 -17.47
C THR A 148 -6.14 3.02 -16.79
N PHE A 149 -6.69 1.81 -16.85
CA PHE A 149 -6.04 0.62 -16.29
C PHE A 149 -4.84 0.21 -17.15
N GLN A 150 -3.65 0.14 -16.55
CA GLN A 150 -2.45 -0.34 -17.21
C GLN A 150 -1.78 -1.48 -16.42
N PRO A 151 -2.04 -2.75 -16.78
CA PRO A 151 -1.45 -3.90 -16.10
C PRO A 151 -0.01 -4.16 -16.58
N TRP A 152 0.88 -4.47 -15.65
CA TRP A 152 2.28 -4.80 -15.95
C TRP A 152 2.72 -6.12 -15.28
N PRO A 153 3.48 -6.97 -15.99
CA PRO A 153 4.25 -8.03 -15.34
C PRO A 153 5.14 -7.47 -14.21
N THR A 154 5.32 -8.24 -13.14
CA THR A 154 6.15 -7.82 -11.99
C THR A 154 7.55 -7.36 -12.43
N ALA A 155 8.20 -8.12 -13.32
CA ALA A 155 9.56 -7.82 -13.78
C ALA A 155 9.69 -6.46 -14.50
N THR A 156 8.63 -5.98 -15.15
CA THR A 156 8.63 -4.68 -15.84
C THR A 156 8.08 -3.56 -14.96
N PHE A 157 7.23 -3.87 -13.98
CA PHE A 157 6.69 -2.88 -13.04
C PHE A 157 7.75 -2.31 -12.09
N PHE A 158 8.62 -3.16 -11.55
CA PHE A 158 9.66 -2.74 -10.60
C PHE A 158 10.58 -1.64 -11.16
N PRO A 159 11.14 -1.77 -12.38
CA PRO A 159 11.89 -0.69 -13.02
C PRO A 159 11.13 0.63 -13.13
N LYS A 160 9.81 0.60 -13.37
CA LYS A 160 8.99 1.82 -13.42
C LYS A 160 8.95 2.55 -12.09
N LEU A 161 8.88 1.82 -10.98
CA LEU A 161 8.97 2.40 -9.64
C LEU A 161 10.36 2.98 -9.40
N THR A 162 11.43 2.21 -9.64
CA THR A 162 12.79 2.67 -9.33
C THR A 162 13.24 3.84 -10.21
N GLN A 163 12.73 3.93 -11.44
CA GLN A 163 13.02 5.02 -12.39
C GLN A 163 11.99 6.17 -12.32
N ALA A 164 10.95 6.05 -11.50
CA ALA A 164 9.84 7.02 -11.39
C ALA A 164 9.17 7.38 -12.72
N THR A 165 8.88 6.36 -13.55
CA THR A 165 8.17 6.51 -14.83
C THR A 165 6.67 6.18 -14.74
N SER A 166 6.14 6.04 -13.52
CA SER A 166 4.72 5.84 -13.26
C SER A 166 4.09 7.09 -12.67
N SER A 167 3.00 7.56 -13.27
CA SER A 167 2.26 8.76 -12.81
C SER A 167 1.38 8.47 -11.59
N PHE A 168 0.75 7.30 -11.59
CA PHE A 168 -0.15 6.82 -10.55
C PHE A 168 -0.07 5.30 -10.55
N PHE A 169 0.14 4.70 -9.38
CA PHE A 169 0.39 3.27 -9.30
C PHE A 169 -0.21 2.63 -8.06
N GLU A 170 -0.56 1.35 -8.18
CA GLU A 170 -0.88 0.47 -7.07
C GLU A 170 0.33 -0.44 -6.80
N PHE A 171 0.89 -0.37 -5.59
CA PHE A 171 1.99 -1.23 -5.18
C PHE A 171 1.79 -1.79 -3.76
N GLY A 172 2.52 -2.85 -3.43
CA GLY A 172 2.53 -3.46 -2.11
C GLY A 172 3.94 -3.51 -1.55
N TRP A 173 4.09 -3.15 -0.28
CA TRP A 173 5.37 -3.24 0.43
C TRP A 173 5.23 -4.10 1.67
N SER A 174 6.11 -5.10 1.81
CA SER A 174 6.21 -5.94 3.00
C SER A 174 7.42 -5.50 3.82
N PRO A 175 7.21 -4.80 4.96
CA PRO A 175 8.31 -4.33 5.77
C PRO A 175 8.93 -5.47 6.60
N LEU A 176 10.14 -5.23 7.10
CA LEU A 176 10.67 -5.96 8.25
C LEU A 176 9.98 -5.47 9.53
N THR A 177 10.31 -6.08 10.68
CA THR A 177 9.85 -5.56 11.99
C THR A 177 10.46 -4.20 12.32
N ASP A 178 11.59 -3.85 11.69
CA ASP A 178 12.16 -2.50 11.74
C ASP A 178 11.56 -1.61 10.63
N ALA A 179 11.07 -0.43 11.03
CA ALA A 179 10.51 0.58 10.14
C ALA A 179 11.57 1.24 9.23
N TRP A 180 12.81 1.39 9.71
CA TRP A 180 13.81 2.24 9.03
C TRP A 180 14.09 1.85 7.58
N PRO A 181 14.41 0.58 7.24
CA PRO A 181 14.70 0.20 5.86
C PRO A 181 13.54 0.51 4.92
N SER A 182 12.30 0.35 5.40
CA SER A 182 11.09 0.61 4.62
C SER A 182 10.88 2.10 4.39
N LEU A 183 11.00 2.93 5.44
CA LEU A 183 10.88 4.39 5.30
C LEU A 183 11.94 4.95 4.35
N TYR A 184 13.19 4.51 4.53
CA TYR A 184 14.33 4.90 3.70
C TYR A 184 14.11 4.50 2.23
N ALA A 185 13.57 3.32 1.98
CA ALA A 185 13.32 2.84 0.62
C ALA A 185 12.16 3.55 -0.09
N ILE A 186 11.03 3.76 0.59
CA ILE A 186 9.75 4.09 -0.09
C ILE A 186 9.32 5.56 0.02
N VAL A 187 9.85 6.34 0.97
CA VAL A 187 9.44 7.75 1.16
C VAL A 187 10.56 8.75 1.42
N HIS A 188 11.78 8.32 1.74
CA HIS A 188 12.91 9.25 1.76
C HIS A 188 13.13 9.84 0.36
N SER A 189 13.56 11.11 0.29
CA SER A 189 13.96 11.75 -0.95
C SER A 189 14.99 10.90 -1.70
N HIS A 190 14.85 10.82 -3.03
CA HIS A 190 15.74 10.00 -3.85
C HIS A 190 17.17 10.58 -3.87
N GLY A 191 18.17 9.76 -3.52
CA GLY A 191 19.56 10.14 -3.41
C GLY A 191 20.52 9.17 -4.11
N ALA A 192 21.74 9.62 -4.41
CA ALA A 192 22.78 8.81 -5.06
C ALA A 192 23.35 7.71 -4.15
N ASP A 193 23.12 7.82 -2.85
CA ASP A 193 23.45 6.87 -1.78
C ASP A 193 22.44 5.71 -1.65
N GLY A 194 21.48 5.62 -2.58
CA GLY A 194 20.43 4.61 -2.60
C GLY A 194 19.19 5.00 -1.80
N ALA A 195 19.16 6.18 -1.17
CA ALA A 195 17.96 6.68 -0.51
C ALA A 195 16.79 6.79 -1.49
N GLY A 196 15.58 6.42 -1.05
CA GLY A 196 14.37 6.55 -1.87
C GLY A 196 14.37 5.72 -3.16
N THR A 197 15.13 4.62 -3.24
CA THR A 197 15.19 3.78 -4.45
C THR A 197 13.80 3.30 -4.90
N PHE A 198 12.91 3.00 -3.94
CA PHE A 198 11.52 2.59 -4.20
C PHE A 198 10.50 3.71 -3.97
N ASN A 199 10.95 4.95 -3.74
CA ASN A 199 10.11 6.14 -3.77
C ASN A 199 9.75 6.48 -5.21
N GLY A 200 8.87 5.65 -5.79
CA GLY A 200 8.51 5.71 -7.21
C GLY A 200 7.71 6.95 -7.60
N GLY A 201 7.18 7.67 -6.61
CA GLY A 201 6.55 8.96 -6.78
C GLY A 201 7.49 10.16 -6.67
N ARG A 202 8.77 9.95 -6.33
CA ARG A 202 9.74 11.03 -6.01
C ARG A 202 9.18 12.04 -5.02
N TYR A 203 8.51 11.56 -3.98
CA TYR A 203 8.16 12.39 -2.84
C TYR A 203 9.43 12.98 -2.23
N SER A 204 9.34 14.21 -1.73
CA SER A 204 10.41 14.84 -0.97
C SER A 204 9.80 15.68 0.14
N ASN A 205 10.26 15.45 1.36
CA ASN A 205 9.93 16.26 2.52
C ASN A 205 11.18 16.32 3.41
N PRO A 206 11.88 17.47 3.47
CA PRO A 206 13.13 17.59 4.24
C PRO A 206 12.99 17.24 5.72
N ARG A 207 11.80 17.48 6.32
CA ARG A 207 11.55 17.12 7.71
C ARG A 207 11.43 15.61 7.88
N LEU A 208 10.77 14.93 6.94
CA LEU A 208 10.68 13.48 6.95
C LEU A 208 12.05 12.84 6.76
N ASP A 209 12.86 13.34 5.82
CA ASP A 209 14.21 12.85 5.55
C ASP A 209 15.07 12.93 6.82
N GLN A 210 15.09 14.09 7.50
CA GLN A 210 15.80 14.27 8.77
C GLN A 210 15.38 13.27 9.86
N ILE A 211 14.08 12.96 9.95
CA ILE A 211 13.57 11.98 10.92
C ILE A 211 14.03 10.57 10.54
N ILE A 212 13.96 10.20 9.26
CA ILE A 212 14.39 8.89 8.77
C ILE A 212 15.89 8.69 9.03
N ASP A 213 16.71 9.71 8.79
CA ASP A 213 18.15 9.67 9.09
C ASP A 213 18.42 9.53 10.58
N ALA A 214 17.66 10.24 11.43
CA ALA A 214 17.79 10.12 12.88
C ALA A 214 17.40 8.72 13.40
N ILE A 215 16.36 8.08 12.84
CA ILE A 215 15.96 6.71 13.21
C ILE A 215 17.11 5.71 13.00
N ARG A 216 17.96 5.93 11.97
CA ARG A 216 19.08 5.04 11.63
C ARG A 216 20.12 4.93 12.75
N VAL A 217 20.36 6.03 13.46
CA VAL A 217 21.48 6.19 14.38
C VAL A 217 21.07 6.37 15.84
N GLU A 218 19.75 6.36 16.14
CA GLU A 218 19.22 6.50 17.49
C GLU A 218 19.32 5.18 18.28
N PRO A 219 20.15 5.11 19.35
CA PRO A 219 20.28 3.90 20.16
C PRO A 219 19.17 3.73 21.21
N ASP A 220 18.51 4.81 21.64
CA ASP A 220 17.42 4.70 22.62
C ASP A 220 16.13 4.23 21.94
N ILE A 221 15.66 3.04 22.32
CA ILE A 221 14.51 2.39 21.68
C ILE A 221 13.23 3.22 21.83
N ALA A 222 13.01 3.88 22.97
CA ALA A 222 11.81 4.68 23.19
C ALA A 222 11.80 5.93 22.27
N ARG A 223 12.93 6.62 22.19
CA ARG A 223 13.13 7.76 21.30
C ARG A 223 13.06 7.37 19.83
N ARG A 224 13.64 6.23 19.46
CA ARG A 224 13.56 5.69 18.09
C ARG A 224 12.11 5.40 17.67
N ARG A 225 11.32 4.79 18.56
CA ARG A 225 9.87 4.56 18.34
C ARG A 225 9.11 5.87 18.19
N ALA A 226 9.44 6.90 18.97
CA ALA A 226 8.83 8.21 18.83
C ALA A 226 9.13 8.84 17.46
N LEU A 227 10.38 8.75 16.98
CA LEU A 227 10.77 9.20 15.64
C LEU A 227 10.01 8.45 14.53
N VAL A 228 9.88 7.13 14.64
CA VAL A 228 9.05 6.34 13.70
C VAL A 228 7.61 6.84 13.71
N GLY A 229 7.05 7.07 14.90
CA GLY A 229 5.69 7.59 15.02
C GLY A 229 5.50 8.96 14.37
N ASP A 230 6.47 9.86 14.53
CA ASP A 230 6.46 11.19 13.89
C ASP A 230 6.56 11.10 12.37
N ALA A 231 7.43 10.23 11.84
CA ALA A 231 7.51 9.95 10.40
C ALA A 231 6.16 9.47 9.85
N LEU A 232 5.51 8.52 10.55
CA LEU A 232 4.21 8.00 10.14
C LEU A 232 3.09 9.05 10.20
N ARG A 233 3.11 9.97 11.18
CA ARG A 233 2.16 11.10 11.27
C ARG A 233 2.34 12.11 10.13
N ILE A 234 3.59 12.39 9.73
CA ILE A 234 3.87 13.21 8.53
C ILE A 234 3.28 12.51 7.31
N MET A 235 3.55 11.22 7.11
CA MET A 235 3.00 10.47 5.98
C MET A 235 1.47 10.47 5.99
N HIS A 236 0.82 10.28 7.14
CA HIS A 236 -0.63 10.30 7.25
C HIS A 236 -1.24 11.67 6.88
N SER A 237 -0.52 12.77 7.16
CA SER A 237 -0.98 14.13 6.87
C SER A 237 -0.72 14.57 5.42
N ASP A 238 0.47 14.25 4.92
CA ASP A 238 0.93 14.67 3.59
C ASP A 238 0.45 13.73 2.47
N LEU A 239 -0.02 12.53 2.83
CA LEU A 239 -0.47 11.48 1.90
C LEU A 239 0.55 11.24 0.78
N PRO A 240 1.83 10.94 1.08
CA PRO A 240 2.78 10.65 0.02
C PRO A 240 2.39 9.38 -0.74
N LEU A 241 1.73 8.47 -0.03
CA LEU A 241 1.12 7.23 -0.47
C LEU A 241 -0.25 7.15 0.22
N ILE A 242 -1.20 6.38 -0.33
CA ILE A 242 -2.49 6.08 0.33
C ILE A 242 -2.51 4.60 0.66
N PRO A 243 -2.45 4.21 1.96
CA PRO A 243 -2.67 2.83 2.36
C PRO A 243 -4.02 2.36 1.84
N LEU A 244 -4.17 1.07 1.56
CA LEU A 244 -5.44 0.47 1.13
C LEU A 244 -5.83 -0.62 2.12
N TYR A 245 -5.12 -1.75 2.08
CA TYR A 245 -5.43 -2.93 2.88
C TYR A 245 -4.17 -3.76 3.17
N ARG A 246 -4.29 -4.61 4.18
CA ARG A 246 -3.39 -5.76 4.42
C ARG A 246 -4.11 -7.03 4.05
N ARG A 247 -3.43 -7.97 3.41
CA ARG A 247 -4.05 -9.24 3.00
C ARG A 247 -4.24 -10.15 4.21
N THR A 248 -5.19 -11.06 4.12
CA THR A 248 -5.20 -12.25 4.96
C THR A 248 -4.35 -13.32 4.26
N LEU A 249 -3.28 -13.75 4.89
CA LEU A 249 -2.45 -14.84 4.44
C LEU A 249 -3.11 -16.15 4.85
N THR A 250 -3.67 -16.86 3.88
CA THR A 250 -4.30 -18.17 4.11
C THR A 250 -3.39 -19.26 3.57
N TRP A 251 -2.82 -20.07 4.47
CA TRP A 251 -2.06 -21.26 4.12
C TRP A 251 -2.94 -22.49 4.27
N VAL A 252 -2.96 -23.34 3.24
CA VAL A 252 -3.77 -24.57 3.21
C VAL A 252 -2.81 -25.74 3.16
N MET A 253 -2.95 -26.68 4.07
CA MET A 253 -2.02 -27.79 4.23
C MET A 253 -2.76 -29.08 4.65
N ARG A 254 -2.09 -30.22 4.50
CA ARG A 254 -2.59 -31.49 5.07
C ARG A 254 -2.67 -31.40 6.59
N PRO A 255 -3.60 -32.12 7.25
CA PRO A 255 -3.75 -32.09 8.70
C PRO A 255 -2.46 -32.43 9.46
N ASP A 256 -1.64 -33.33 8.92
CA ASP A 256 -0.42 -33.85 9.55
C ASP A 256 0.84 -33.00 9.29
N ILE A 257 0.71 -31.85 8.62
CA ILE A 257 1.84 -30.92 8.37
C ILE A 257 1.73 -29.73 9.31
N SER A 258 2.65 -29.54 10.25
CA SER A 258 2.68 -28.33 11.10
C SER A 258 3.74 -27.36 10.61
N VAL A 259 3.41 -26.06 10.61
CA VAL A 259 4.28 -24.98 10.12
C VAL A 259 4.18 -23.76 11.04
N ALA A 260 5.28 -23.01 11.16
CA ALA A 260 5.22 -21.65 11.68
C ALA A 260 4.79 -20.70 10.55
N GLN A 261 3.59 -20.12 10.65
CA GLN A 261 3.14 -19.12 9.69
C GLN A 261 3.74 -17.75 10.04
N TRP A 262 4.55 -17.21 9.14
CA TRP A 262 5.14 -15.87 9.30
C TRP A 262 4.26 -14.81 8.63
N PRO A 263 4.18 -13.59 9.19
CA PRO A 263 3.31 -12.53 8.67
C PRO A 263 3.79 -11.94 7.35
N ASN A 264 4.94 -12.38 6.82
CA ASN A 264 5.52 -11.93 5.54
C ASN A 264 5.30 -12.93 4.40
N ASP A 265 4.47 -13.95 4.60
CA ASP A 265 4.14 -14.99 3.62
C ASP A 265 5.34 -15.89 3.22
N VAL A 266 6.38 -15.95 4.05
CA VAL A 266 7.55 -16.83 3.85
C VAL A 266 7.37 -18.14 4.60
N LEU A 267 7.48 -19.26 3.89
CA LEU A 267 7.56 -20.59 4.48
C LEU A 267 9.01 -20.96 4.78
N GLU A 268 9.34 -21.09 6.06
CA GLU A 268 10.65 -21.58 6.49
C GLU A 268 10.62 -23.11 6.72
N LEU A 269 11.20 -23.87 5.77
CA LEU A 269 11.17 -25.34 5.80
C LEU A 269 11.76 -25.97 7.07
N ARG A 270 12.71 -25.29 7.73
CA ARG A 270 13.31 -25.75 9.00
C ARG A 270 12.31 -25.85 10.16
N PHE A 271 11.18 -25.15 10.07
CA PHE A 271 10.10 -25.18 11.07
C PHE A 271 8.89 -26.01 10.60
N VAL A 272 9.04 -26.76 9.51
CA VAL A 272 8.00 -27.66 9.02
C VAL A 272 8.17 -29.03 9.68
N GLN A 273 7.08 -29.54 10.25
CA GLN A 273 6.99 -30.88 10.81
C GLN A 273 5.97 -31.70 10.03
N ILE A 274 6.27 -32.99 9.83
CA ILE A 274 5.38 -33.95 9.16
C ILE A 274 5.12 -35.09 10.14
N GLY A 275 3.84 -35.37 10.42
CA GLY A 275 3.40 -36.38 11.39
C GLY A 275 3.10 -35.82 12.79
N ASN A 276 2.62 -36.68 13.68
CA ASN A 276 2.18 -36.32 15.05
C ASN A 276 3.35 -36.15 16.04
N GLY A 277 4.44 -35.50 15.65
CA GLY A 277 5.56 -35.22 16.55
C GLY A 277 5.20 -34.13 17.56
N GLN A 278 4.69 -34.52 18.73
CA GLN A 278 4.60 -33.66 19.91
C GLN A 278 6.00 -33.19 20.32
N LEU A 279 6.11 -31.93 20.74
CA LEU A 279 7.22 -31.46 21.59
C LEU A 279 7.18 -32.19 22.93
#